data_AF-A0A563EVT2-F1
#
_entry.id   AF-A0A563EVT2-F1
#
_cell.length_a   1.000
_cell.length_b   1.000
_cell.length_c   1.000
_cell.angle_alpha   90.00
_cell.angle_beta   90.00
_cell.angle_gamma   90.00
#
_symmetry.space_group_name_H-M   'P 1'
#
loop_
_entity.id
_entity.type
_entity.pdbx_description
1 polymer ?
#
loop_
_entity_poly.entity_id
_entity_poly.type
_entity_poly.pdbx_seq_one_letter_code
_entity_poly.pdbx_strand_id
1 'polypeptide(L)' 'MNTPLFLSGGTGNDTLRANDGDDFLYGEEGADFVDGGAGRNNVNRGPDVDTCWNGPVFVNCP' A
#
# COMPACT_ATOMS: atom_id res chain seq x y z
N MET A 1 -14.11 12.57 3.97
CA MET A 1 -13.10 13.60 3.66
C MET A 1 -12.04 12.90 2.84
N ASN A 2 -11.80 13.34 1.59
CA ASN A 2 -10.85 12.71 0.67
C ASN A 2 -9.51 13.44 0.75
N THR A 3 -8.76 13.26 1.84
CA THR A 3 -7.40 13.79 1.95
C THR A 3 -6.41 12.67 1.68
N PRO A 4 -5.55 12.80 0.65
CA PRO A 4 -4.51 11.82 0.38
C PRO A 4 -3.62 11.56 1.60
N LEU A 5 -3.49 10.30 1.96
CA LEU A 5 -2.56 9.79 2.96
C LEU A 5 -1.23 9.39 2.31
N PHE A 6 -0.14 9.58 3.04
CA PHE A 6 1.19 9.11 2.66
C PHE A 6 1.67 8.12 3.73
N LEU A 7 1.95 6.88 3.34
CA LEU A 7 2.40 5.80 4.21
C LEU A 7 3.71 5.20 3.69
N SER A 8 4.68 4.97 4.58
CA SER A 8 5.94 4.26 4.30
C SER A 8 6.17 3.22 5.41
N GLY A 9 6.50 1.98 5.03
CA GLY A 9 6.79 0.86 5.92
C GLY A 9 8.23 0.92 6.42
N GLY A 10 9.16 1.06 5.49
CA GLY A 10 10.58 1.08 5.79
C GLY A 10 11.19 -0.30 5.56
N THR A 11 12.31 -0.59 6.22
CA THR A 11 12.89 -1.93 6.15
C THR A 11 12.17 -2.89 7.09
N GLY A 12 11.75 -4.05 6.60
CA GLY A 12 11.13 -5.11 7.38
C GLY A 12 9.80 -5.56 6.79
N ASN A 13 9.11 -6.46 7.49
CA ASN A 13 7.79 -6.90 7.06
C ASN A 13 6.74 -5.99 7.72
N ASP A 14 6.17 -5.08 6.95
CA ASP A 14 5.29 -4.04 7.47
C ASP A 14 3.80 -4.32 7.18
N THR A 15 2.95 -3.58 7.88
CA THR A 15 1.50 -3.55 7.61
C THR A 15 1.09 -2.13 7.28
N LEU A 16 0.82 -1.90 6.00
CA LEU A 16 0.39 -0.61 5.48
C LEU A 16 -1.12 -0.61 5.29
N ARG A 17 -1.82 0.27 6.02
CA ARG A 17 -3.28 0.41 5.93
C ARG A 17 -3.68 1.87 5.72
N ALA A 18 -4.23 2.14 4.55
CA ALA A 18 -4.84 3.42 4.23
C ALA A 18 -6.37 3.36 4.38
N ASN A 19 -7.02 4.52 4.34
CA ASN A 19 -8.46 4.67 4.53
C ASN A 19 -9.13 4.97 3.19
N ASP A 20 -10.31 5.58 3.20
CA ASP A 20 -10.92 6.10 1.99
C ASP A 20 -10.13 7.32 1.49
N GLY A 21 -9.74 7.32 0.21
CA GLY A 21 -8.94 8.38 -0.39
C GLY A 21 -8.15 7.90 -1.61
N ASP A 22 -7.60 8.85 -2.35
CA ASP A 22 -6.57 8.56 -3.35
C ASP A 22 -5.21 8.69 -2.63
N ASP A 23 -4.65 7.57 -2.14
CA ASP A 23 -3.51 7.55 -1.21
C ASP A 23 -2.18 7.11 -1.86
N PHE A 24 -1.07 7.37 -1.18
CA PHE A 24 0.29 6.95 -1.56
C PHE A 24 0.89 6.02 -0.50
N LEU A 25 1.24 4.79 -0.89
CA LEU A 25 1.80 3.78 0.02
C LEU A 25 3.15 3.26 -0.52
N TYR A 26 4.15 3.16 0.35
CA TYR A 26 5.50 2.69 0.06
C TYR A 26 5.90 1.56 1.02
N GLY A 27 5.98 0.32 0.53
CA GLY A 27 6.43 -0.86 1.29
C GLY A 27 7.90 -0.77 1.68
N GLU A 28 8.75 -0.58 0.67
CA GLU A 28 10.21 -0.64 0.76
C GLU A 28 10.73 -2.08 0.84
N GLU A 29 11.76 -2.40 1.63
CA GLU A 29 12.33 -3.77 1.67
C GLU A 29 11.59 -4.64 2.67
N GLY A 30 11.28 -5.89 2.30
CA GLY A 30 10.62 -6.87 3.15
C GLY A 30 9.26 -7.30 2.62
N ALA A 31 8.69 -8.36 3.22
CA ALA A 31 7.43 -8.94 2.77
C ALA A 31 6.25 -8.24 3.47
N ASP A 32 5.60 -7.32 2.76
CA ASP A 32 4.60 -6.44 3.36
C ASP A 32 3.16 -6.95 3.25
N PHE A 33 2.30 -6.42 4.11
CA PHE A 33 0.85 -6.50 3.99
C PHE A 33 0.28 -5.11 3.67
N VAL A 34 -0.38 -4.97 2.52
CA VAL A 34 -0.90 -3.68 2.06
C VAL A 34 -2.42 -3.71 1.89
N ASP A 35 -3.11 -2.83 2.61
CA ASP A 35 -4.52 -2.51 2.48
C ASP A 35 -4.65 -1.04 2.05
N GLY A 36 -4.90 -0.82 0.76
CA GLY A 36 -5.01 0.53 0.20
C GLY A 36 -6.30 1.25 0.59
N GLY A 37 -7.30 0.56 1.16
CA GLY A 37 -8.62 1.17 1.36
C GLY A 37 -9.32 1.52 0.04
N ALA A 38 -10.40 2.28 0.11
CA ALA A 38 -11.19 2.66 -1.06
C ALA A 38 -10.61 3.90 -1.76
N GLY A 39 -10.57 3.88 -3.09
CA GLY A 39 -10.08 5.00 -3.90
C GLY A 39 -8.93 4.58 -4.82
N ARG A 40 -8.35 5.54 -5.55
CA ARG A 40 -7.26 5.26 -6.50
C ARG A 40 -5.92 5.49 -5.82
N ASN A 41 -5.39 4.42 -5.29
CA ASN A 41 -4.14 4.44 -4.55
C ASN A 41 -2.94 4.20 -5.47
N ASN A 42 -1.86 4.94 -5.20
CA ASN A 42 -0.54 4.73 -5.78
C ASN A 42 0.31 3.95 -4.77
N VAL A 43 0.61 2.70 -5.10
CA VAL A 43 1.30 1.80 -4.17
C VAL A 43 2.58 1.31 -4.82
N ASN A 44 3.70 1.57 -4.15
CA ASN A 44 4.98 0.96 -4.44
C ASN A 44 5.27 -0.06 -3.34
N ARG A 45 5.24 -1.35 -3.66
CA ARG A 45 5.44 -2.41 -2.66
C ARG A 45 6.91 -2.79 -2.48
N GLY A 46 7.83 -2.14 -3.19
CA GLY A 46 9.24 -2.52 -3.14
C GLY A 46 9.58 -3.80 -3.92
N PRO A 47 10.78 -4.36 -3.70
CA PRO A 47 11.34 -5.44 -4.51
C PRO A 47 10.88 -6.85 -4.12
N ASP A 48 10.33 -7.01 -2.92
CA ASP A 48 9.98 -8.30 -2.33
C ASP A 48 8.55 -8.75 -2.68
N VAL A 49 8.13 -9.90 -2.13
CA VAL A 49 6.79 -10.48 -2.38
C VAL A 49 5.83 -10.10 -1.26
N ASP A 50 4.81 -9.34 -1.62
CA ASP A 50 3.84 -8.78 -0.68
C ASP A 50 2.45 -9.37 -0.82
N THR A 51 1.65 -9.18 0.22
CA THR A 51 0.23 -9.54 0.26
C THR A 51 -0.63 -8.27 0.19
N CYS A 52 -1.63 -8.25 -0.69
CA CYS A 52 -2.59 -7.15 -0.78
C CYS A 52 -4.00 -7.62 -0.46
N TRP A 53 -4.76 -6.83 0.31
CA TRP A 53 -6.14 -7.20 0.70
C TRP A 53 -7.22 -6.44 -0.09
N ASN A 54 -7.41 -5.14 0.16
CA ASN A 54 -8.23 -4.30 -0.73
C ASN A 54 -7.30 -3.63 -1.72
N GLY A 55 -7.30 -4.17 -2.94
CA GLY A 55 -6.33 -3.83 -3.96
C GLY A 55 -6.30 -2.33 -4.27
N PRO A 56 -5.11 -1.69 -4.25
CA PRO A 56 -4.92 -0.43 -4.94
C PRO A 56 -5.16 -0.64 -6.44
N VAL A 57 -5.86 0.28 -7.08
CA VAL A 57 -6.37 0.18 -8.47
C VAL A 57 -5.26 -0.02 -9.53
N PHE A 58 -3.97 -0.01 -9.14
CA PHE A 58 -2.83 0.01 -10.07
C PHE A 58 -1.66 -0.93 -9.77
N VAL A 59 -1.76 -1.87 -8.83
CA VAL A 59 -0.72 -2.90 -8.70
C VAL A 59 -1.36 -4.26 -8.92
N ASN A 60 -0.85 -5.01 -9.90
CA ASN A 60 -1.13 -6.45 -10.00
C ASN A 60 -0.60 -7.07 -8.70
N CYS A 61 -1.50 -7.22 -7.72
CA CYS A 61 -1.31 -8.14 -6.63
C CYS A 61 -1.78 -9.50 -7.16
N PRO A 62 -0.90 -10.50 -7.26
CA PRO A 62 -1.32 -11.86 -7.57
C PRO A 62 -2.27 -12.41 -6.51
#